data_AF-A0A528TH03-F1
#
_entry.id   AF-A0A528TH03-F1
#
_cell.length_a   1.000
_cell.length_b   1.000
_cell.length_c   1.000
_cell.angle_alpha   90.00
_cell.angle_beta   90.00
_cell.angle_gamma   90.00
#
_symmetry.space_group_name_H-M   'P 1'
#
loop_
_entity.id
_entity.type
_entity.pdbx_description
1 polymer ?
#
loop_
_entity_poly.entity_id
_entity_poly.type
_entity_poly.pdbx_seq_one_letter_code
_entity_poly.pdbx_strand_id
1 'polypeptide(L)'
;MKLVSPGEAAANSNHISVETDEEFVRIGEMAKKYGVTLRTLRFYEDKGLLNPKRDGSTRLYTRRDKARLKLILLGRKVGFSLRDVKQMMDLYD
;
A
#
# COMPACT_ATOMS: atom_id res chain seq x y z
N MET A 1 2.77 28.85 -30.75
CA MET A 1 2.70 27.57 -31.47
C MET A 1 2.27 26.50 -30.49
N LYS A 2 1.02 26.02 -30.59
CA LYS A 2 0.53 24.82 -29.89
C LYS A 2 0.98 23.62 -30.72
N LEU A 3 1.51 22.60 -30.06
CA LEU A 3 1.57 21.24 -30.59
C LEU A 3 0.82 20.36 -29.59
N VAL A 4 -0.35 19.91 -30.00
CA VAL A 4 -1.08 18.81 -29.39
C VAL A 4 -1.25 17.74 -30.46
N SER A 5 -1.27 16.50 -29.99
CA SER A 5 -1.80 15.28 -30.63
C SER A 5 -0.79 14.44 -31.42
N PRO A 6 -1.05 13.13 -31.64
CA PRO A 6 -2.06 12.23 -31.06
C PRO A 6 -1.46 10.88 -30.62
N GLY A 7 -2.20 10.02 -29.92
CA GLY A 7 -1.76 8.62 -29.77
C GLY A 7 -2.46 7.78 -28.72
N GLU A 8 -3.78 7.80 -28.64
CA GLU A 8 -4.49 6.58 -28.24
C GLU A 8 -4.27 5.54 -29.34
N ALA A 9 -3.51 4.49 -29.04
CA ALA A 9 -3.48 3.27 -29.82
C ALA A 9 -3.56 2.08 -28.85
N ALA A 10 -4.60 1.30 -29.09
CA ALA A 10 -5.11 0.22 -28.28
C ALA A 10 -4.14 -0.95 -28.10
N ALA A 11 -4.35 -1.68 -26.99
CA ALA A 11 -4.35 -3.14 -26.81
C ALA A 11 -3.27 -3.95 -27.59
N ASN A 12 -2.49 -4.82 -26.94
CA ASN A 12 -2.87 -6.22 -26.73
C ASN A 12 -1.84 -7.00 -25.87
N SER A 13 -2.36 -8.03 -25.20
CA SER A 13 -1.72 -9.33 -24.87
C SER A 13 -0.95 -9.49 -23.55
N ASN A 14 -1.67 -10.10 -22.59
CA ASN A 14 -1.18 -11.00 -21.54
C ASN A 14 0.02 -10.54 -20.71
N HIS A 15 -0.21 -9.56 -19.84
CA HIS A 15 0.61 -9.44 -18.65
C HIS A 15 0.04 -10.37 -17.56
N ILE A 16 0.42 -11.65 -17.58
CA ILE A 16 0.49 -12.40 -16.32
C ILE A 16 1.62 -11.72 -15.54
N SER A 17 1.30 -10.64 -14.82
CA SER A 17 2.19 -10.06 -13.82
C SER A 17 2.42 -11.14 -12.80
N VAL A 18 3.50 -11.88 -12.95
CA VAL A 18 4.19 -12.43 -11.78
C VAL A 18 4.51 -11.19 -10.96
N GLU A 19 3.74 -10.91 -9.90
CA GLU A 19 3.97 -9.76 -9.03
C GLU A 19 5.40 -9.90 -8.50
N THR A 20 6.36 -9.19 -9.11
CA THR A 20 7.74 -9.13 -8.63
C THR A 20 7.69 -8.59 -7.22
N ASP A 21 7.96 -9.46 -6.26
CA ASP A 21 7.67 -9.27 -4.83
C ASP A 21 8.54 -8.17 -4.16
N GLU A 22 9.40 -7.51 -4.95
CA GLU A 22 10.41 -6.53 -4.52
C GLU A 22 10.08 -5.08 -4.87
N GLU A 23 8.94 -4.78 -5.50
CA GLU A 23 8.62 -3.40 -5.86
C GLU A 23 8.06 -2.61 -4.65
N PHE A 24 8.69 -1.47 -4.38
CA PHE A 24 8.20 -0.45 -3.45
C PHE A 24 6.93 0.19 -4.01
N VAL A 25 5.90 0.32 -3.18
CA VAL A 25 4.62 0.91 -3.58
C VAL A 25 4.52 2.32 -3.01
N ARG A 26 4.09 3.31 -3.80
CA ARG A 26 3.87 4.67 -3.27
C ARG A 26 2.57 4.74 -2.46
N ILE A 27 2.44 5.73 -1.57
CA ILE A 27 1.22 5.90 -0.74
C ILE A 27 -0.09 5.97 -1.55
N GLY A 28 -0.07 6.61 -2.71
CA GLY A 28 -1.24 6.69 -3.60
C GLY A 28 -1.66 5.34 -4.16
N GLU A 29 -0.69 4.57 -4.66
CA GLU A 29 -0.90 3.23 -5.18
C GLU A 29 -1.33 2.26 -4.08
N MET A 30 -0.72 2.38 -2.89
CA MET A 30 -1.08 1.59 -1.72
C MET A 30 -2.54 1.83 -1.31
N ALA A 31 -2.94 3.11 -1.21
CA ALA A 31 -4.32 3.49 -0.90
C ALA A 31 -5.31 2.91 -1.92
N LYS A 32 -5.01 3.06 -3.22
CA LYS A 32 -5.83 2.53 -4.31
C LYS A 32 -5.92 1.00 -4.27
N LYS A 33 -4.78 0.30 -4.12
CA LYS A 33 -4.71 -1.18 -4.12
C LYS A 33 -5.53 -1.81 -2.99
N TYR A 34 -5.55 -1.16 -1.82
CA TYR A 34 -6.23 -1.69 -0.62
C TYR A 34 -7.59 -1.05 -0.33
N GLY A 35 -8.05 -0.11 -1.16
CA GLY A 35 -9.33 0.57 -0.96
C GLY A 35 -9.38 1.41 0.32
N VAL A 36 -8.25 1.97 0.74
CA VAL A 36 -8.14 2.83 1.94
C VAL A 36 -7.77 4.25 1.56
N THR A 37 -8.05 5.21 2.44
CA THR A 37 -7.66 6.59 2.20
C THR A 37 -6.19 6.82 2.53
N LEU A 38 -5.58 7.85 1.94
CA LEU A 38 -4.23 8.32 2.33
C LEU A 38 -4.18 8.69 3.83
N ARG A 39 -5.29 9.23 4.36
CA ARG A 39 -5.42 9.57 5.79
C ARG A 39 -5.32 8.31 6.66
N THR A 40 -5.94 7.22 6.25
CA THR A 40 -5.86 5.92 6.95
C THR A 40 -4.43 5.39 6.99
N LEU A 41 -3.70 5.44 5.87
CA LEU A 41 -2.31 4.98 5.83
C LEU A 41 -1.41 5.80 6.75
N ARG A 42 -1.52 7.14 6.71
CA ARG A 42 -0.78 8.04 7.61
C ARG A 42 -1.13 7.77 9.07
N PHE A 43 -2.41 7.56 9.37
CA PHE A 43 -2.82 7.21 10.72
C PHE A 43 -2.21 5.88 11.20
N TYR A 44 -2.06 4.88 10.33
CA TYR A 44 -1.38 3.63 10.68
C TYR A 44 0.13 3.82 10.86
N GLU A 45 0.78 4.69 10.08
CA GLU A 45 2.16 5.12 10.34
C GLU A 45 2.28 5.79 11.72
N ASP A 46 1.40 6.74 12.04
CA ASP A 46 1.41 7.45 13.33
C ASP A 46 1.18 6.51 14.52
N LYS A 47 0.51 5.37 14.30
CA LYS A 47 0.33 4.31 15.30
C LYS A 47 1.44 3.26 15.31
N GLY A 48 2.47 3.41 14.49
CA GLY A 48 3.59 2.47 14.37
C GLY A 48 3.19 1.11 13.79
N LEU A 49 2.06 1.04 13.10
CA LEU A 49 1.55 -0.19 12.48
C LEU A 49 2.20 -0.47 11.12
N LEU A 50 2.58 0.61 10.42
CA LEU A 50 3.29 0.59 9.14
C LEU A 50 4.53 1.47 9.24
N ASN A 51 5.65 1.04 8.67
CA ASN A 51 6.92 1.77 8.72
C ASN A 51 7.54 1.84 7.32
N PRO A 52 6.92 2.61 6.39
CA PRO A 52 7.44 2.74 5.04
C PRO A 52 8.81 3.42 5.03
N LYS A 53 9.66 3.04 4.06
CA LYS A 53 10.89 3.78 3.78
C LYS A 53 10.54 5.15 3.22
N ARG A 54 11.41 6.13 3.45
CA ARG A 54 11.29 7.48 2.90
C ARG A 54 12.42 7.74 1.91
N ASP A 55 12.04 8.23 0.74
CA ASP A 55 12.94 8.78 -0.26
C ASP A 55 12.50 10.23 -0.53
N GLY A 56 13.21 11.16 0.11
CA GLY A 56 12.79 12.56 0.24
C GLY A 56 11.40 12.69 0.89
N SER A 57 10.45 13.22 0.13
CA SER A 57 9.04 13.36 0.55
C SER A 57 8.17 12.14 0.23
N THR A 58 8.70 11.18 -0.53
CA THR A 58 7.96 10.01 -1.00
C THR A 58 7.99 8.89 0.04
N ARG A 59 6.82 8.32 0.32
CA ARG A 59 6.69 7.09 1.12
C ARG A 59 6.70 5.88 0.22
N LEU A 60 7.58 4.93 0.53
CA LEU A 60 7.80 3.70 -0.20
C LEU A 60 7.49 2.50 0.71
N TYR A 61 6.34 1.87 0.46
CA TYR A 61 5.86 0.71 1.22
C TYR A 61 6.50 -0.56 0.66
N THR A 62 7.06 -1.36 1.55
CA THR A 62 7.70 -2.64 1.24
C THR A 62 6.67 -3.76 1.11
N ARG A 63 7.12 -4.95 0.70
CA ARG A 63 6.36 -6.19 0.82
C ARG A 63 5.86 -6.47 2.24
N ARG A 64 6.70 -6.20 3.25
CA ARG A 64 6.30 -6.35 4.65
C ARG A 64 5.14 -5.41 5.00
N ASP A 65 5.21 -4.15 4.58
CA ASP A 65 4.11 -3.20 4.81
C ASP A 65 2.80 -3.62 4.12
N LYS A 66 2.90 -4.18 2.90
CA LYS A 66 1.75 -4.77 2.18
C LYS A 66 1.09 -5.89 3.01
N ALA A 67 1.88 -6.82 3.54
CA ALA A 67 1.38 -7.91 4.38
C ALA A 67 0.77 -7.39 5.69
N ARG A 68 1.45 -6.45 6.37
CA ARG A 68 0.96 -5.80 7.59
C ARG A 68 -0.38 -5.12 7.36
N LEU A 69 -0.52 -4.35 6.29
CA LEU A 69 -1.77 -3.67 5.96
C LEU A 69 -2.92 -4.67 5.74
N LYS A 70 -2.68 -5.79 5.03
CA LYS A 70 -3.69 -6.86 4.87
C LYS A 70 -4.17 -7.40 6.23
N LEU A 71 -3.24 -7.69 7.13
CA LEU A 71 -3.57 -8.18 8.47
C LEU A 71 -4.37 -7.16 9.29
N ILE A 72 -3.99 -5.89 9.23
CA ILE A 72 -4.72 -4.81 9.89
C ILE A 72 -6.15 -4.73 9.39
N LEU A 73 -6.34 -4.73 8.07
CA LEU A 73 -7.67 -4.67 7.47
C LEU A 73 -8.51 -5.89 7.81
N LEU A 74 -7.92 -7.08 7.80
CA LEU A 74 -8.61 -8.32 8.17
C LEU A 74 -9.03 -8.30 9.65
N GLY A 75 -8.13 -7.94 10.55
CA GLY A 75 -8.41 -7.83 11.98
C GLY A 75 -9.55 -6.84 12.26
N ARG A 76 -9.53 -5.69 11.60
CA ARG A 76 -10.62 -4.69 11.70
C ARG A 76 -11.94 -5.20 11.16
N LYS A 77 -11.93 -6.00 10.09
CA LYS A 77 -13.14 -6.58 9.49
C LYS A 77 -13.83 -7.59 10.41
N VAL A 78 -13.06 -8.34 11.21
CA VAL A 78 -13.59 -9.34 12.14
C VAL A 78 -13.89 -8.79 13.54
N GLY A 79 -13.65 -7.50 13.78
CA GLY A 79 -14.02 -6.81 15.02
C GLY A 79 -12.90 -6.55 16.01
N PHE A 80 -11.65 -6.90 15.70
CA PHE A 80 -10.52 -6.52 16.56
C PHE A 80 -10.30 -5.01 16.57
N SER A 81 -9.88 -4.48 17.72
CA SER A 81 -9.40 -3.11 17.79
C SER A 81 -8.04 -2.98 17.09
N LEU A 82 -7.64 -1.74 16.74
CA LEU A 82 -6.28 -1.54 16.20
C LEU A 82 -5.19 -1.87 17.23
N ARG A 83 -5.51 -1.75 18.53
CA ARG A 83 -4.59 -2.07 19.60
C ARG A 83 -4.33 -3.58 19.63
N ASP A 84 -5.40 -4.39 19.53
CA ASP A 84 -5.29 -5.85 19.56
C ASP A 84 -4.48 -6.34 18.35
N VAL A 85 -4.78 -5.81 17.16
CA VAL A 85 -4.01 -6.09 15.94
C VAL A 85 -2.54 -5.75 16.13
N LYS A 86 -2.23 -4.57 16.69
CA LYS A 86 -0.84 -4.17 16.95
C LYS A 86 -0.14 -5.16 17.89
N GLN A 87 -0.77 -5.51 19.01
CA GLN A 87 -0.22 -6.46 19.97
C GLN A 87 0.05 -7.82 19.33
N MET A 88 -0.88 -8.33 18.51
CA MET A 88 -0.66 -9.58 17.79
C MET A 88 0.53 -9.49 16.83
N MET A 89 0.70 -8.38 16.12
CA MET A 89 1.82 -8.19 15.20
C MET A 89 3.16 -8.08 15.94
N ASP A 90 3.19 -7.37 17.07
CA ASP A 90 4.40 -7.19 17.90
C ASP A 90 4.89 -8.52 18.49
N LEU A 91 4.05 -9.56 18.61
CA LEU A 91 4.44 -10.90 19.09
C LEU A 91 5.25 -11.71 18.05
N TYR A 92 5.19 -11.35 16.78
CA TYR A 92 5.81 -12.09 15.67
C TYR A 92 6.87 -11.29 14.89
N ASP A 93 7.15 -10.05 15.31
CA ASP A 93 8.22 -9.20 14.78
C ASP A 93 9.54 -9.40 15.53
#